data_AF-A0A5J5DU74-F1
#
_entry.id   AF-A0A5J5DU74-F1
#
_cell.length_a   1.000
_cell.length_b   1.000
_cell.length_c   1.000
_cell.angle_alpha   90.00
_cell.angle_beta   90.00
_cell.angle_gamma   90.00
#
_symmetry.space_group_name_H-M   'P 1'
#
loop_
_entity.id
_entity.type
_entity.pdbx_description
1 polymer ?
#
loop_
_entity_poly.entity_id
_entity_poly.type
_entity_poly.pdbx_seq_one_letter_code
_entity_poly.pdbx_strand_id
1 'polypeptide(L)' 'MAEKELISELSDAQVVQDVLAIAEKHGKKLTFEQADKLFGHILQTKSDTAALDGDTLEKLVDEYFA' A
#
# COMPACT_ATOMS: atom_id res chain seq x y z
N MET A 1 -12.17 6.35 -6.32
CA MET A 1 -12.87 5.35 -5.47
C MET A 1 -12.03 4.09 -5.33
N ALA A 2 -11.57 3.50 -6.45
CA ALA A 2 -10.69 2.32 -6.43
C ALA A 2 -9.36 2.50 -5.66
N GLU A 3 -8.72 3.69 -5.72
CA GLU A 3 -7.50 3.96 -4.95
C GLU A 3 -7.71 3.95 -3.44
N LYS A 4 -8.81 4.56 -2.95
CA LYS A 4 -9.11 4.59 -1.51
C LYS A 4 -9.40 3.20 -0.95
N GLU A 5 -10.07 2.34 -1.73
CA GLU A 5 -10.25 0.94 -1.37
C GLU A 5 -8.92 0.18 -1.36
N LEU A 6 -8.10 0.33 -2.40
CA LEU A 6 -6.77 -0.28 -2.47
C LEU A 6 -5.92 0.14 -1.27
N ILE A 7 -5.93 1.41 -0.90
CA ILE A 7 -5.18 1.94 0.24
C ILE A 7 -5.70 1.43 1.57
N SER A 8 -7.02 1.29 1.71
CA SER A 8 -7.62 0.70 2.90
C SER A 8 -7.23 -0.78 3.03
N GLU A 9 -7.26 -1.54 1.93
CA GLU A 9 -6.82 -2.95 1.93
C GLU A 9 -5.30 -3.07 2.17
N LEU A 10 -4.49 -2.20 1.57
CA LEU A 10 -3.04 -2.16 1.76
C LEU A 10 -2.65 -1.76 3.18
N SER A 11 -3.39 -0.82 3.77
CA SER A 11 -3.23 -0.45 5.18
C SER A 11 -3.63 -1.61 6.11
N ASP A 12 -4.49 -2.53 5.69
CA ASP A 12 -4.82 -3.72 6.49
C ASP A 12 -3.87 -4.90 6.23
N ALA A 13 -3.11 -4.86 5.13
CA ALA A 13 -2.15 -5.90 4.76
C ALA A 13 -1.18 -6.22 5.91
N GLN A 14 -0.93 -7.53 6.09
CA GLN A 14 -0.02 -8.05 7.12
C GLN A 14 1.29 -8.58 6.53
N VAL A 15 1.30 -8.90 5.24
CA VAL A 15 2.50 -9.35 4.52
C VAL A 15 2.60 -8.76 3.12
N VAL A 16 3.81 -8.76 2.55
CA VAL A 16 4.08 -8.35 1.16
C VAL A 16 3.22 -9.11 0.15
N GLN A 17 2.87 -10.36 0.44
CA GLN A 17 1.98 -11.16 -0.42
C GLN A 17 0.56 -10.58 -0.49
N ASP A 18 0.04 -10.01 0.60
CA ASP A 18 -1.27 -9.33 0.59
C ASP A 18 -1.20 -8.10 -0.31
N VAL A 19 -0.12 -7.32 -0.21
CA VAL A 19 0.12 -6.14 -1.06
C VAL A 19 0.12 -6.52 -2.54
N LEU A 20 0.79 -7.62 -2.89
CA LEU A 20 0.79 -8.16 -4.26
C LEU A 20 -0.60 -8.62 -4.70
N ALA A 21 -1.33 -9.33 -3.84
CA ALA A 21 -2.67 -9.80 -4.14
C ALA A 21 -3.68 -8.66 -4.32
N ILE A 22 -3.61 -7.63 -3.48
CA ILE A 22 -4.46 -6.43 -3.55
C ILE A 22 -4.15 -5.64 -4.83
N ALA A 23 -2.87 -5.45 -5.13
CA ALA A 23 -2.44 -4.85 -6.40
C ALA A 23 -3.04 -5.60 -7.59
N GLU A 24 -2.86 -6.92 -7.63
CA GLU A 24 -3.31 -7.77 -8.74
C GLU A 24 -4.85 -7.78 -8.88
N LYS A 25 -5.57 -7.78 -7.75
CA LYS A 25 -7.04 -7.65 -7.67
C LYS A 25 -7.54 -6.33 -8.27
N HIS A 26 -6.77 -5.25 -8.11
CA HIS A 26 -7.05 -3.95 -8.72
C HIS A 26 -6.53 -3.81 -10.16
N GLY A 27 -6.02 -4.89 -10.76
CA GLY A 27 -5.49 -4.89 -12.12
C GLY A 27 -4.12 -4.21 -12.23
N LYS A 28 -3.45 -3.97 -11.11
CA LYS A 28 -2.12 -3.38 -11.05
C LYS A 28 -1.08 -4.47 -10.74
N LYS A 29 -0.06 -4.59 -11.57
CA LYS A 29 1.05 -5.52 -11.30
C LYS A 29 2.16 -4.77 -10.56
N LEU A 30 2.35 -5.11 -9.29
CA LEU A 30 3.56 -4.74 -8.57
C LEU A 30 4.59 -5.87 -8.66
N THR A 31 5.86 -5.52 -8.67
CA THR A 31 6.93 -6.48 -8.39
C THR A 31 7.06 -6.73 -6.89
N PHE A 32 7.71 -7.84 -6.51
CA PHE A 32 7.97 -8.14 -5.11
C PHE A 32 8.76 -7.02 -4.42
N GLU A 33 9.73 -6.41 -5.10
CA GLU A 33 10.47 -5.25 -4.58
C GLU A 33 9.58 -4.02 -4.37
N GLN A 34 8.63 -3.76 -5.28
CA GLN A 34 7.70 -2.65 -5.12
C GLN A 34 6.74 -2.90 -3.95
N ALA A 35 6.21 -4.11 -3.85
CA ALA A 35 5.33 -4.51 -2.76
C ALA A 35 6.05 -4.48 -1.40
N ASP A 36 7.31 -4.93 -1.34
CA ASP A 36 8.14 -4.92 -0.13
C ASP A 36 8.44 -3.49 0.33
N LYS A 37 8.78 -2.58 -0.59
CA LYS A 37 8.94 -1.16 -0.28
C LYS A 37 7.65 -0.52 0.20
N LEU A 38 6.53 -0.80 -0.46
CA LEU A 38 5.23 -0.23 -0.13
C LEU A 38 4.76 -0.73 1.25
N PHE A 39 4.93 -2.03 1.52
CA PHE A 39 4.67 -2.65 2.81
C PHE A 39 5.60 -2.11 3.92
N GLY A 40 6.88 -1.95 3.63
CA GLY A 40 7.85 -1.36 4.55
C GLY A 40 7.50 0.08 4.92
N HIS A 41 7.05 0.88 3.94
CA HIS A 41 6.58 2.23 4.21
C HIS A 41 5.27 2.24 5.02
N ILE A 42 4.34 1.33 4.74
CA ILE A 42 3.12 1.16 5.54
C ILE A 42 3.47 0.81 6.98
N LEU A 43 4.39 -0.13 7.20
CA LEU A 43 4.84 -0.53 8.53
C LEU A 43 5.58 0.60 9.26
N GLN A 44 6.43 1.35 8.56
CA GLN A 44 7.06 2.54 9.13
C GLN A 44 6.01 3.56 9.56
N THR A 45 5.04 3.86 8.68
CA THR A 45 3.97 4.83 8.96
C THR A 45 3.04 4.35 10.09
N LYS A 46 2.76 3.04 10.16
CA LYS A 46 2.01 2.40 11.26
C LYS A 46 2.77 2.43 12.58
N SER A 47 4.10 2.32 12.53
CA SER A 47 4.93 2.42 13.74
C SER A 47 5.03 3.85 14.24
N ASP A 48 4.95 4.83 13.34
CA ASP A 48 4.92 6.27 13.62
C ASP A 48 3.52 6.78 14.03
N THR A 49 2.64 5.90 14.53
CA THR A 49 1.19 6.09 14.74
C THR A 49 0.81 7.25 15.68
N ALA A 50 0.90 8.46 15.14
CA ALA A 50 0.03 9.59 15.44
C ALA A 50 -0.55 10.21 14.14
N ALA A 51 -0.02 9.91 12.96
CA ALA A 51 -0.39 10.60 11.72
C ALA A 51 -0.42 9.69 10.48
N LEU A 52 -1.08 8.53 10.58
CA LEU A 52 -1.42 7.75 9.39
C LEU A 52 -2.60 8.44 8.69
N ASP A 53 -2.36 9.64 8.19
CA ASP A 53 -3.26 10.29 7.25
C ASP A 53 -3.21 9.48 5.98
N GLY A 54 -4.39 9.01 5.54
CA GLY A 54 -4.56 8.24 4.30
C GLY A 54 -3.88 8.90 3.08
N ASP A 55 -3.62 10.21 3.14
CA ASP A 55 -2.90 11.02 2.16
C ASP A 55 -1.44 10.55 1.89
N THR A 56 -0.72 10.05 2.90
CA THR A 56 0.67 9.57 2.72
C THR A 56 0.68 8.23 1.97
N LEU A 57 -0.28 7.37 2.32
CA LEU A 57 -0.52 6.11 1.63
C LEU A 57 -1.06 6.34 0.21
N GLU A 58 -1.94 7.33 0.01
CA GLU A 58 -2.44 7.77 -1.30
C GLU A 58 -1.27 8.17 -2.20
N LYS A 59 -0.35 9.00 -1.72
CA LYS A 59 0.84 9.38 -2.49
C LYS A 59 1.75 8.20 -2.82
N LEU A 60 1.99 7.31 -1.86
CA LEU A 60 2.83 6.14 -2.08
C LEU A 60 2.23 5.17 -3.09
N VAL A 61 0.93 4.93 -2.97
CA VAL A 61 0.22 4.11 -3.94
C VAL A 61 0.31 4.79 -5.31
N ASP A 62 -0.04 6.06 -5.42
CA ASP A 62 0.02 6.78 -6.69
C ASP A 62 1.44 6.72 -7.31
N GLU A 63 2.49 6.92 -6.51
CA GLU A 63 3.89 6.90 -6.97
C GLU A 63 4.39 5.51 -7.41
N TYR A 64 3.93 4.44 -6.75
CA TYR A 64 4.30 3.07 -7.10
C TYR A 64 3.46 2.45 -8.20
N PHE A 65 2.26 2.99 -8.40
CA PHE A 65 1.24 2.44 -9.26
C PHE A 65 0.84 3.35 -10.44
N ALA A 66 1.54 4.46 -10.67
CA ALA A 66 1.41 5.33 -11.83
C ALA A 66 1.76 4.64 -13.16
#